data_AF-A0A367LWX2-F1
#
_entry.id   AF-A0A367LWX2-F1
#
_cell.length_a   1.000
_cell.length_b   1.000
_cell.length_c   1.000
_cell.angle_alpha   90.00
_cell.angle_beta   90.00
_cell.angle_gamma   90.00
#
_symmetry.space_group_name_H-M   'P 1'
#
loop_
_entity.id
_entity.type
_entity.pdbx_description
1 polymer ?
#
loop_
_entity_poly.entity_id
_entity_poly.type
_entity_poly.pdbx_seq_one_letter_code
_entity_poly.pdbx_strand_id
1 'polypeptide(L)'
;KLTYIPFKSGSEASIQLAGRHIAANLNNPAESLSQWRGGQVRPLCVFSHERMIYTAKVAAEQSWADIPTCHEQGLGIDQYRFPRTVFLPGGVSDEQRAFYVELMRKVSQTAEFRDYVERSALAPTFL
;
A
#
# COMPACT_ATOMS: atom_id res chain seq x y z
N LYS A 1 -13.19 23.60 -1.75
CA LYS A 1 -12.29 23.53 -2.93
C LYS A 1 -11.03 22.77 -2.51
N LEU A 2 -10.61 21.76 -3.27
CA LEU A 2 -9.35 21.04 -3.04
C LEU A 2 -8.29 21.61 -4.00
N THR A 3 -7.07 21.81 -3.50
CA THR A 3 -5.91 22.19 -4.31
C THR A 3 -4.95 21.02 -4.31
N TYR A 4 -4.59 20.53 -5.50
CA TYR A 4 -3.62 19.46 -5.65
C TYR A 4 -2.20 20.03 -5.67
N ILE A 5 -1.32 19.47 -4.84
CA ILE A 5 0.10 19.82 -4.77
C ILE A 5 0.91 18.57 -5.12
N PRO A 6 1.65 18.56 -6.23
CA PRO A 6 2.46 17.41 -6.62
C PRO A 6 3.75 17.34 -5.79
N PHE A 7 4.14 16.13 -5.40
CA PHE A 7 5.43 15.81 -4.78
C PHE A 7 6.17 14.74 -5.59
N LYS A 8 7.48 14.61 -5.38
CA LYS A 8 8.30 13.64 -6.13
C LYS A 8 8.15 12.21 -5.61
N SER A 9 7.70 12.03 -4.37
CA SER A 9 7.50 10.72 -3.76
C SER A 9 6.40 10.73 -2.71
N GLY A 10 5.93 9.52 -2.38
CA GLY A 10 5.01 9.31 -1.27
C GLY A 10 5.61 9.72 0.09
N SER A 11 6.88 9.41 0.31
CA SER A 11 7.61 9.81 1.52
C SER A 11 7.68 11.34 1.69
N GLU A 12 7.91 12.09 0.61
CA GLU A 12 7.90 13.56 0.65
C GLU A 12 6.52 14.09 1.04
N ALA A 13 5.45 13.58 0.44
CA ALA A 13 4.08 13.94 0.79
C ALA A 13 3.71 13.58 2.25
N SER A 14 4.23 12.45 2.76
CA SER A 14 4.05 12.00 4.15
C SER A 14 4.68 12.97 5.15
N ILE A 15 5.90 13.46 4.87
CA ILE A 15 6.59 14.47 5.68
C ILE A 15 5.80 15.79 5.70
N GLN A 16 5.32 16.25 4.54
CA GLN A 16 4.52 17.47 4.45
C GLN A 16 3.21 17.38 5.23
N LEU A 17 2.56 16.21 5.23
CA LEU A 17 1.36 15.98 6.02
C LEU A 17 1.67 15.98 7.53
N ALA A 18 2.73 15.28 7.96
CA ALA A 18 3.14 15.24 9.37
C ALA A 18 3.56 16.63 9.88
N GLY A 19 4.19 17.45 9.03
CA GLY A 19 4.53 18.85 9.29
C GLY A 19 3.34 19.82 9.19
N ARG A 20 2.12 19.32 8.87
CA ARG A 20 0.89 20.11 8.70
C ARG A 20 0.97 21.16 7.58
N HIS A 21 1.83 20.97 6.58
CA HIS A 21 1.91 21.81 5.40
C HIS A 21 0.82 21.49 4.37
N ILE A 22 0.24 20.29 4.44
CA ILE A 22 -0.93 19.86 3.66
C ILE A 22 -1.98 19.24 4.58
N ALA A 23 -3.25 19.24 4.16
CA ALA A 23 -4.36 18.73 4.96
C ALA A 23 -4.58 17.21 4.82
N ALA A 24 -4.20 16.64 3.68
CA ALA A 24 -4.34 15.21 3.39
C ALA A 24 -3.35 14.79 2.29
N ASN A 25 -3.01 13.50 2.26
CA ASN A 25 -2.34 12.87 1.13
C ASN A 25 -3.02 11.52 0.82
N LEU A 26 -2.87 11.05 -0.41
CA LEU A 26 -3.25 9.71 -0.83
C LEU A 26 -1.97 8.97 -1.21
N ASN A 27 -1.71 7.82 -0.61
CA ASN A 27 -0.46 7.10 -0.80
C ASN A 27 -0.58 5.61 -0.43
N ASN A 28 0.45 4.82 -0.76
CA ASN A 28 0.60 3.46 -0.27
C ASN A 28 0.72 3.45 1.27
N PRO A 29 0.04 2.52 1.96
CA PRO A 29 0.03 2.43 3.43
C PRO A 29 1.40 2.54 4.12
N ALA A 30 2.41 1.84 3.60
CA ALA A 30 3.75 1.78 4.21
C ALA A 30 4.48 3.14 4.30
N GLU A 31 4.18 4.08 3.41
CA GLU A 31 4.88 5.37 3.30
C GLU A 31 4.54 6.36 4.42
N SER A 32 3.43 6.12 5.15
CA SER A 32 3.03 6.91 6.32
C SER A 32 3.05 6.11 7.61
N LEU A 33 3.58 4.88 7.59
CA LEU A 33 3.57 3.96 8.73
C LEU A 33 4.28 4.56 9.95
N SER A 34 5.47 5.14 9.78
CA SER A 34 6.22 5.73 10.89
C SER A 34 5.52 6.96 11.49
N GLN A 35 4.96 7.81 10.64
CA GLN A 35 4.23 9.00 11.07
C GLN A 35 2.91 8.62 11.78
N TRP A 36 2.25 7.55 11.33
CA TRP A 36 1.04 7.03 11.99
C TRP A 36 1.37 6.41 13.34
N ARG A 37 2.42 5.58 13.42
CA ARG A 37 2.96 5.04 14.68
C ARG A 37 3.29 6.14 15.69
N GLY A 38 3.85 7.26 15.21
CA GLY A 38 4.16 8.43 16.02
C GLY A 38 2.97 9.34 16.33
N GLY A 39 1.74 9.00 15.90
CA GLY A 39 0.54 9.82 16.12
C GLY A 39 0.53 11.15 15.37
N GLN A 40 1.44 11.36 14.42
CA GLN A 40 1.56 12.61 13.66
C GLN A 40 0.52 12.70 12.54
N VAL A 41 0.10 11.54 12.02
CA VAL A 41 -0.95 11.41 11.02
C VAL A 41 -1.91 10.30 11.45
N ARG A 42 -3.10 10.29 10.84
CA ARG A 42 -4.08 9.22 11.02
C ARG A 42 -4.62 8.77 9.66
N PRO A 43 -4.79 7.45 9.43
CA PRO A 43 -5.48 6.96 8.24
C PRO A 43 -6.96 7.34 8.30
N LEU A 44 -7.55 7.64 7.14
CA LEU A 44 -8.97 7.97 7.01
C LEU A 44 -9.76 6.82 6.40
N CYS A 45 -9.28 6.27 5.29
CA CYS A 45 -9.91 5.14 4.63
C CYS A 45 -8.93 4.42 3.69
N VAL A 46 -9.19 3.13 3.44
CA VAL A 46 -8.44 2.32 2.47
C VAL A 46 -9.19 2.24 1.14
N PHE A 47 -8.47 2.34 0.02
CA PHE A 47 -9.02 2.32 -1.34
C PHE A 47 -9.19 0.86 -1.81
N SER A 48 -10.08 0.13 -1.14
CA SER A 48 -10.36 -1.29 -1.36
C SER A 48 -11.82 -1.57 -1.05
N HIS A 49 -12.39 -2.59 -1.67
CA HIS A 49 -13.78 -2.99 -1.41
C HIS A 49 -13.91 -3.59 -0.01
N GLU A 50 -12.92 -4.40 0.38
CA GLU A 50 -12.82 -5.03 1.70
C GLU A 50 -11.72 -4.40 2.55
N ARG A 51 -11.88 -4.48 3.87
CA ARG A 51 -10.88 -4.05 4.86
C ARG A 51 -9.60 -4.87 4.75
N MET A 52 -8.51 -4.30 5.25
CA MET A 52 -7.22 -5.01 5.31
C MET A 52 -7.26 -6.13 6.35
N ILE A 53 -6.50 -7.20 6.12
CA ILE A 53 -6.51 -8.39 6.98
C ILE A 53 -5.53 -8.31 8.16
N TYR A 54 -4.68 -7.28 8.22
CA TYR A 54 -3.59 -7.20 9.19
C TYR A 54 -4.06 -6.64 10.53
N THR A 55 -4.07 -7.50 11.55
CA THR A 55 -4.57 -7.21 12.91
C THR A 55 -3.49 -6.79 13.90
N ALA A 56 -2.21 -6.90 13.52
CA ALA A 56 -1.10 -6.44 14.34
C ALA A 56 -1.24 -4.94 14.66
N LYS A 57 -1.08 -4.57 15.93
CA LYS A 57 -1.21 -3.19 16.37
C LYS A 57 -0.10 -2.33 15.77
N VAL A 58 -0.50 -1.17 15.26
CA VAL A 58 0.39 -0.20 14.62
C VAL A 58 0.51 1.04 15.49
N ALA A 59 -0.59 1.73 15.77
CA ALA A 59 -0.59 2.98 16.53
C ALA A 59 -1.63 2.91 17.66
N ALA A 60 -1.17 3.05 18.90
CA ALA A 60 -1.98 2.76 20.09
C ALA A 60 -2.68 1.39 19.94
N GLU A 61 -4.01 1.37 19.99
CA GLU A 61 -4.82 0.16 19.85
C GLU A 61 -5.32 -0.10 18.42
N GLN A 62 -4.85 0.65 17.41
CA GLN A 62 -5.30 0.51 16.02
C GLN A 62 -4.36 -0.36 15.19
N SER A 63 -4.95 -1.21 14.34
CA SER A 63 -4.32 -2.02 13.30
C SER A 63 -4.81 -1.59 11.90
N TRP A 64 -4.23 -2.15 10.84
CA TRP A 64 -4.73 -1.89 9.48
C TRP A 64 -6.16 -2.41 9.27
N ALA A 65 -6.54 -3.48 9.95
CA ALA A 65 -7.89 -4.04 9.91
C ALA A 65 -8.97 -3.14 10.55
N ASP A 66 -8.56 -2.23 11.43
CA ASP A 66 -9.48 -1.29 12.09
C ASP A 66 -9.83 -0.09 11.21
N ILE A 67 -9.08 0.15 10.13
CA ILE A 67 -9.29 1.28 9.23
C ILE A 67 -10.46 0.94 8.28
N PRO A 68 -11.52 1.75 8.24
CA PRO A 68 -12.62 1.55 7.31
C PRO A 68 -12.19 1.69 5.85
N THR A 69 -12.91 1.07 4.94
CA THR A 69 -12.72 1.37 3.51
C THR A 69 -13.39 2.68 3.13
N CYS A 70 -12.98 3.27 2.00
CA CYS A 70 -13.69 4.44 1.46
C CYS A 70 -15.07 4.03 0.91
N HIS A 71 -15.21 2.78 0.46
CA HIS A 71 -16.47 2.17 0.04
C HIS A 71 -17.47 2.10 1.20
N GLU A 72 -17.08 1.57 2.37
CA GLU A 72 -17.91 1.51 3.59
C GLU A 72 -18.40 2.90 4.03
N GLN A 73 -17.65 3.95 3.70
CA GLN A 73 -17.98 5.35 4.01
C GLN A 73 -18.85 6.03 2.95
N GLY A 74 -19.25 5.33 1.88
CA GLY A 74 -20.08 5.87 0.82
C GLY A 74 -19.36 6.85 -0.12
N LEU A 75 -18.02 6.82 -0.17
CA LEU A 75 -17.23 7.73 -1.00
C LEU A 75 -17.11 7.30 -2.47
N GLY A 76 -17.70 6.15 -2.84
CA GLY A 76 -17.71 5.65 -4.22
C GLY A 76 -16.33 5.25 -4.77
N ILE A 77 -15.36 5.00 -3.88
CA ILE A 77 -14.02 4.52 -4.26
C ILE A 77 -13.95 3.03 -3.92
N ASP A 78 -14.23 2.19 -4.91
CA ASP A 78 -14.29 0.73 -4.72
C ASP A 78 -12.90 0.09 -4.67
N GLN A 79 -12.01 0.46 -5.59
CA GLN A 79 -10.66 -0.10 -5.60
C GLN A 79 -9.66 0.79 -6.33
N TYR A 80 -8.51 1.02 -5.70
CA TYR A 80 -7.33 1.57 -6.36
C TYR A 80 -6.08 0.94 -5.77
N ARG A 81 -5.43 0.07 -6.54
CA ARG A 81 -4.26 -0.71 -6.11
C ARG A 81 -3.10 -0.48 -7.06
N PHE A 82 -1.90 -0.35 -6.51
CA PHE A 82 -0.66 -0.31 -7.27
C PHE A 82 0.05 -1.66 -7.16
N PRO A 83 0.05 -2.50 -8.21
CA PRO A 83 0.77 -3.77 -8.17
C PRO A 83 2.28 -3.53 -8.06
N ARG A 84 2.98 -4.49 -7.45
CA ARG A 84 4.45 -4.55 -7.48
C ARG A 84 4.83 -5.50 -8.60
N THR A 85 5.27 -4.92 -9.71
CA THR A 85 5.43 -5.63 -10.98
C THR A 85 6.90 -5.76 -11.35
N VAL A 86 7.28 -6.93 -11.85
CA VAL A 86 8.57 -7.15 -12.53
C VAL A 86 8.32 -7.11 -14.04
N PHE A 87 9.09 -6.29 -14.75
CA PHE A 87 8.96 -6.15 -16.20
C PHE A 87 10.12 -6.85 -16.91
N LEU A 88 9.80 -7.56 -17.98
CA LEU A 88 10.79 -8.09 -18.93
C LEU A 88 10.80 -7.20 -20.18
N PRO A 89 11.95 -7.07 -20.86
CA PRO A 89 12.02 -6.34 -22.13
C PRO A 89 11.15 -7.02 -23.19
N GLY A 90 10.77 -6.25 -24.22
CA GLY A 90 10.11 -6.80 -25.40
C GLY A 90 11.00 -7.81 -26.13
N GLY A 91 10.38 -8.82 -26.75
CA GLY A 91 11.09 -9.81 -27.57
C GLY A 91 11.70 -11.00 -26.81
N VAL A 92 11.48 -11.12 -25.50
CA VAL A 92 11.83 -12.35 -24.76
C VAL A 92 11.02 -13.55 -25.25
N SER A 93 11.63 -14.73 -25.24
CA SER A 93 10.93 -15.98 -25.58
C SER A 93 9.90 -16.35 -24.51
N ASP A 94 8.94 -17.20 -24.88
CA ASP A 94 7.95 -17.72 -23.94
C ASP A 94 8.60 -18.52 -22.80
N GLU A 95 9.70 -19.21 -23.10
CA GLU A 95 10.45 -20.00 -22.13
C GLU A 95 11.16 -19.09 -21.11
N GLN A 96 11.74 -17.99 -21.55
CA GLN A 96 12.32 -16.96 -20.67
C GLN A 96 11.23 -16.32 -19.79
N ARG A 97 10.07 -15.98 -20.37
CA ARG A 97 8.93 -15.44 -19.62
C ARG A 97 8.45 -16.42 -18.56
N ALA A 98 8.24 -17.68 -18.93
CA ALA A 98 7.76 -18.73 -18.04
C ALA A 98 8.74 -18.96 -16.87
N PHE A 99 10.04 -18.96 -17.15
CA PHE A 99 11.06 -19.07 -16.11
C PHE A 99 10.93 -17.98 -15.04
N TYR A 100 10.85 -16.70 -15.44
CA TYR A 100 10.76 -15.59 -14.47
C TYR A 100 9.41 -15.55 -13.74
N VAL A 101 8.31 -15.89 -14.41
CA VAL A 101 7.00 -16.02 -13.74
C VAL A 101 7.06 -17.08 -12.65
N GLU A 102 7.63 -18.25 -12.96
CA GLU A 102 7.75 -19.34 -11.98
C GLU A 102 8.74 -19.03 -10.85
N LEU A 103 9.84 -18.33 -11.17
CA LEU A 103 10.77 -17.82 -10.16
C LEU A 103 10.06 -16.87 -9.20
N MET A 104 9.33 -15.88 -9.71
CA MET A 104 8.62 -14.91 -8.86
C MET A 104 7.47 -15.58 -8.08
N ARG A 105 6.84 -16.62 -8.64
CA ARG A 105 5.86 -17.44 -7.93
C ARG A 105 6.49 -18.12 -6.71
N LYS A 106 7.64 -18.78 -6.89
CA LYS A 106 8.40 -19.38 -5.77
C LYS A 106 8.84 -18.34 -4.75
N VAL A 107 9.31 -17.17 -5.19
CA VAL A 107 9.66 -16.05 -4.28
C VAL A 107 8.44 -15.64 -3.46
N SER A 108 7.26 -15.50 -4.08
CA SER A 108 6.04 -15.10 -3.36
C SER A 108 5.58 -16.10 -2.28
N GLN A 109 6.05 -17.34 -2.38
CA GLN A 109 5.77 -18.42 -1.43
C GLN A 109 6.81 -18.53 -0.31
N THR A 110 7.87 -17.72 -0.29
CA THR A 110 8.84 -17.76 0.82
C THR A 110 8.30 -17.05 2.07
N ALA A 111 8.87 -17.37 3.24
CA ALA A 111 8.48 -16.71 4.48
C ALA A 111 8.88 -15.22 4.47
N GLU A 112 10.04 -14.91 3.92
CA GLU A 112 10.58 -13.55 3.81
C GLU A 112 9.67 -12.66 2.96
N PHE A 113 9.11 -13.19 1.87
CA PHE A 113 8.18 -12.42 1.04
C PHE A 113 6.84 -12.21 1.73
N ARG A 114 6.31 -13.23 2.43
CA ARG A 114 5.10 -13.08 3.25
C ARG A 114 5.29 -12.01 4.34
N ASP A 115 6.42 -12.06 5.05
CA ASP A 115 6.80 -11.05 6.05
C ASP A 115 6.89 -9.65 5.44
N TYR A 116 7.49 -9.53 4.25
CA TYR A 116 7.57 -8.26 3.53
C TYR A 116 6.18 -7.69 3.20
N VAL A 117 5.29 -8.55 2.67
CA VAL A 117 3.92 -8.19 2.30
C VAL A 117 3.11 -7.72 3.52
N GLU A 118 3.22 -8.42 4.65
CA GLU A 118 2.55 -8.04 5.89
C GLU A 118 3.12 -6.73 6.48
N ARG A 119 4.44 -6.63 6.63
CA ARG A 119 5.09 -5.43 7.20
C ARG A 119 4.83 -4.17 6.38
N SER A 120 4.65 -4.32 5.07
CA SER A 120 4.35 -3.22 4.14
C SER A 120 2.85 -3.02 3.89
N ALA A 121 1.99 -3.81 4.55
CA ALA A 121 0.54 -3.77 4.44
C ALA A 121 0.06 -3.85 2.97
N LEU A 122 0.60 -4.80 2.21
CA LEU A 122 0.26 -5.02 0.79
C LEU A 122 -0.87 -6.04 0.65
N ALA A 123 -1.58 -6.06 -0.49
CA ALA A 123 -2.49 -7.16 -0.77
C ALA A 123 -1.69 -8.41 -1.21
N PRO A 124 -1.87 -9.60 -0.60
CA PRO A 124 -1.09 -10.80 -0.88
C PRO A 124 -1.62 -11.53 -2.13
N THR A 125 -1.58 -10.88 -3.30
CA THR A 125 -2.08 -11.46 -4.55
C THR A 125 -0.95 -11.54 -5.57
N PHE A 126 -0.70 -12.75 -6.08
CA PHE A 126 0.09 -12.97 -7.29
C PHE A 126 -0.85 -12.90 -8.50
N LEU A 127 -0.51 -12.06 -9.48
CA LEU A 127 -1.31 -11.82 -10.69
C LEU A 127 -0.64 -12.46 -11.91
#